data_AF-A0A1Q8KXY3-F1
#
_entry.id   AF-A0A1Q8KXY3-F1
#
_cell.length_a   1.000
_cell.length_b   1.000
_cell.length_c   1.000
_cell.angle_alpha   90.00
_cell.angle_beta   90.00
_cell.angle_gamma   90.00
#
_symmetry.space_group_name_H-M   'P 1'
#
loop_
_entity.id
_entity.type
_entity.pdbx_description
1 polymer ?
#
loop_
_entity_poly.entity_id
_entity_poly.type
_entity_poly.pdbx_seq_one_letter_code
_entity_poly.pdbx_strand_id
1 'polypeptide(L)'
;MTAADGGFRADPAGMAAVAARLDDVATAVDAARPTAGQVSGDAFRLVGGLFAGAATSAVHTGAEAVSALAASLRRTAGELRHAARDYELADAGAALAFAGVGVPAVPAGER
;
A
#
# COMPACT_ATOMS: atom_id res chain seq x y z
N MET A 1 -24.07 32.64 1.32
CA MET A 1 -23.70 32.15 -0.02
C MET A 1 -22.61 31.10 0.20
N THR A 2 -22.96 29.83 0.04
CA THR A 2 -22.24 28.67 0.56
C THR A 2 -21.04 28.29 -0.31
N ALA A 3 -19.83 28.67 0.11
CA ALA A 3 -18.63 27.97 -0.33
C ALA A 3 -18.56 26.68 0.48
N ALA A 4 -18.93 25.56 -0.14
CA ALA A 4 -18.68 24.24 0.42
C ALA A 4 -17.17 23.92 0.25
N ASP A 5 -16.31 24.56 1.05
CA ASP A 5 -14.85 24.34 1.05
C ASP A 5 -14.45 23.01 1.74
N GLY A 6 -15.40 22.08 1.89
CA GLY A 6 -15.20 20.75 2.48
C GLY A 6 -15.15 19.63 1.44
N GLY A 7 -14.80 19.92 0.19
CA GLY A 7 -14.67 18.91 -0.85
C GLY A 7 -13.57 17.91 -0.54
N PHE A 8 -13.87 16.62 -0.60
CA PHE A 8 -12.86 15.55 -0.53
C PHE A 8 -11.80 15.81 -1.61
N ARG A 9 -10.60 16.24 -1.19
CA ARG A 9 -9.47 16.42 -2.08
C ARG A 9 -8.52 15.24 -1.88
N ALA A 10 -8.40 14.42 -2.92
CA ALA A 10 -7.36 13.40 -2.93
C ALA A 10 -5.99 14.09 -2.91
N ASP A 11 -5.07 13.57 -2.10
CA ASP A 11 -3.67 13.98 -2.05
C ASP A 11 -2.79 12.86 -2.63
N PRO A 12 -2.46 12.91 -3.94
CA PRO A 12 -1.63 11.89 -4.59
C PRO A 12 -0.25 11.75 -3.95
N ALA A 13 0.34 12.84 -3.46
CA ALA A 13 1.63 12.81 -2.79
C ALA A 13 1.55 12.06 -1.45
N GLY A 14 0.50 12.33 -0.67
CA GLY A 14 0.17 11.56 0.53
C GLY A 14 -0.03 10.08 0.25
N MET A 15 -0.77 9.72 -0.81
CA MET A 15 -0.97 8.33 -1.22
C MET A 15 0.34 7.64 -1.61
N ALA A 16 1.21 8.33 -2.37
CA ALA A 16 2.52 7.82 -2.76
C ALA A 16 3.44 7.61 -1.53
N ALA A 17 3.40 8.51 -0.56
CA ALA A 17 4.15 8.38 0.69
C ALA A 17 3.67 7.18 1.52
N VAL A 18 2.35 6.95 1.61
CA VAL A 18 1.79 5.76 2.27
C VAL A 18 2.21 4.49 1.53
N ALA A 19 2.16 4.47 0.19
CA ALA A 19 2.61 3.34 -0.60
C ALA A 19 4.09 3.00 -0.37
N ALA A 20 4.97 4.01 -0.31
CA ALA A 20 6.38 3.82 0.04
C ALA A 20 6.55 3.19 1.43
N ARG A 21 5.81 3.70 2.42
CA ARG A 21 5.83 3.16 3.78
C ARG A 21 5.33 1.71 3.85
N LEU A 22 4.34 1.34 3.03
CA LEU A 22 3.88 -0.06 2.93
C LEU A 22 4.96 -0.98 2.36
N ASP A 23 5.76 -0.52 1.40
CA ASP A 23 6.88 -1.29 0.86
C ASP A 23 8.01 -1.46 1.89
N ASP A 24 8.31 -0.41 2.68
CA ASP A 24 9.27 -0.50 3.78
C ASP A 24 8.82 -1.52 4.82
N VAL A 25 7.53 -1.49 5.21
CA VAL A 25 6.95 -2.45 6.14
C VAL A 25 6.97 -3.86 5.55
N ALA A 26 6.60 -4.03 4.27
CA ALA A 26 6.66 -5.33 3.60
C ALA A 26 8.08 -5.90 3.58
N THR A 27 9.09 -5.04 3.37
CA THR A 27 10.51 -5.42 3.41
C THR A 27 10.93 -5.84 4.81
N ALA A 28 10.52 -5.09 5.85
CA ALA A 28 10.80 -5.44 7.24
C ALA A 28 10.12 -6.76 7.66
N VAL A 29 8.87 -6.99 7.22
CA VAL A 29 8.12 -8.24 7.45
C VAL A 29 8.82 -9.42 6.78
N ASP A 30 9.22 -9.29 5.51
CA ASP A 30 9.99 -10.33 4.81
C ASP A 30 11.35 -10.61 5.48
N ALA A 31 12.03 -9.58 6.00
CA ALA A 31 13.29 -9.72 6.71
C ALA A 31 13.13 -10.42 8.08
N ALA A 32 11.97 -10.27 8.73
CA ALA A 32 11.62 -10.96 9.97
C ALA A 32 11.19 -12.43 9.76
N ARG A 33 11.14 -12.90 8.49
CA ARG A 33 10.73 -14.27 8.18
C ARG A 33 11.65 -15.26 8.89
N PRO A 34 11.09 -16.23 9.64
CA PRO A 34 11.90 -17.29 10.22
C PRO A 34 12.64 -18.03 9.11
N THR A 35 13.97 -18.09 9.19
CA THR A 35 14.71 -19.08 8.40
C THR A 35 14.33 -20.45 8.92
N ALA A 36 13.91 -21.35 8.03
CA ALA A 36 13.59 -22.74 8.35
C ALA A 36 14.87 -23.50 8.75
N GLY A 37 15.46 -23.14 9.88
CA GLY A 37 16.42 -23.97 10.57
C GLY A 37 15.66 -25.15 11.16
N GLN A 38 16.11 -26.37 10.87
CA GLN A 38 15.57 -27.56 11.52
C GLN A 38 15.70 -27.36 13.04
N VAL A 39 14.58 -27.39 13.74
CA VAL A 39 14.59 -27.43 15.21
C VAL A 39 15.29 -28.74 15.59
N SER A 40 16.43 -28.64 16.27
CA SER A 40 17.24 -29.82 16.60
C SER A 40 16.41 -30.82 17.42
N GLY A 41 16.20 -32.01 16.87
CA GLY A 41 15.50 -33.11 17.54
C GLY A 41 16.24 -33.66 18.76
N ASP A 42 17.54 -33.37 18.87
CA ASP A 42 18.39 -33.85 19.98
C ASP A 42 17.97 -33.27 21.32
N ALA A 43 17.30 -32.10 21.34
CA ALA A 43 16.78 -31.50 22.56
C ALA A 43 15.68 -32.34 23.24
N PHE A 44 15.07 -33.32 22.55
CA PHE A 44 13.83 -33.95 23.01
C PHE A 44 13.72 -35.50 22.82
N ARG A 45 14.77 -36.22 22.36
CA ARG A 45 14.77 -37.70 22.12
C ARG A 45 13.62 -38.15 21.17
N LEU A 46 13.14 -39.40 21.25
CA LEU A 46 12.12 -40.00 20.33
C LEU A 46 10.76 -39.26 20.34
N VAL A 47 10.37 -38.73 21.51
CA VAL A 47 9.23 -37.80 21.66
C VAL A 47 9.53 -36.48 20.95
N GLY A 48 10.79 -36.08 20.96
CA GLY A 48 11.35 -34.94 20.24
C GLY A 48 11.28 -34.97 18.74
N GLY A 49 11.30 -36.14 18.11
CA GLY A 49 11.09 -36.23 16.66
C GLY A 49 9.71 -35.73 16.24
N LEU A 50 8.67 -36.07 17.01
CA LEU A 50 7.30 -35.62 16.76
C LEU A 50 7.14 -34.12 17.02
N PHE A 51 7.68 -33.62 18.14
CA PHE A 51 7.65 -32.19 18.46
C PHE A 51 8.50 -31.35 17.50
N ALA A 52 9.64 -31.85 17.04
CA ALA A 52 10.47 -31.20 16.04
C ALA A 52 9.77 -31.14 14.68
N GLY A 53 9.04 -32.20 14.30
CA GLY A 53 8.20 -32.20 13.10
C GLY A 53 7.07 -31.17 13.18
N ALA A 54 6.32 -31.15 14.29
CA ALA A 54 5.26 -30.16 14.53
C ALA A 54 5.81 -28.72 14.57
N ALA A 55 6.95 -28.51 15.23
CA ALA A 55 7.61 -27.20 15.29
C ALA A 55 8.12 -26.75 13.91
N THR A 56 8.70 -27.67 13.12
CA THR A 56 9.13 -27.39 11.74
C THR A 56 7.94 -27.01 10.86
N SER A 57 6.82 -27.74 10.97
CA SER A 57 5.59 -27.42 10.26
C SER A 57 5.05 -26.05 10.67
N ALA A 58 5.00 -25.75 11.97
CA ALA A 58 4.53 -24.46 12.48
C ALA A 58 5.42 -23.29 12.00
N VAL A 59 6.75 -23.48 12.00
CA VAL A 59 7.70 -22.50 11.46
C VAL A 59 7.49 -22.29 9.96
N HIS A 60 7.25 -23.36 9.20
CA HIS A 60 6.97 -23.28 7.78
C HIS A 60 5.67 -22.51 7.49
N THR A 61 4.57 -22.89 8.15
CA THR A 61 3.29 -22.18 8.05
C THR A 61 3.42 -20.71 8.47
N GLY A 62 4.20 -20.44 9.52
CA GLY A 62 4.50 -19.07 9.93
C GLY A 62 5.25 -18.28 8.85
N ALA A 63 6.26 -18.89 8.22
CA ALA A 63 7.01 -18.27 7.14
C ALA A 63 6.15 -17.99 5.89
N GLU A 64 5.22 -18.90 5.55
CA GLU A 64 4.24 -18.70 4.49
C GLU A 64 3.27 -17.56 4.81
N ALA A 65 2.75 -17.50 6.04
CA ALA A 65 1.86 -16.43 6.49
C ALA A 65 2.55 -15.05 6.45
N VAL A 66 3.82 -14.97 6.86
CA VAL A 66 4.65 -13.75 6.76
C VAL A 66 4.82 -13.33 5.31
N SER A 67 5.13 -14.28 4.41
CA SER A 67 5.27 -14.00 2.98
C SER A 67 3.96 -13.53 2.35
N ALA A 68 2.83 -14.13 2.74
CA ALA A 68 1.50 -13.73 2.27
C ALA A 68 1.15 -12.31 2.74
N LEU A 69 1.50 -11.95 3.98
CA LEU A 69 1.32 -10.59 4.50
C LEU A 69 2.16 -9.58 3.72
N ALA A 70 3.45 -9.82 3.54
CA ALA A 70 4.32 -8.94 2.76
C ALA A 70 3.82 -8.74 1.33
N ALA A 71 3.35 -9.82 0.67
CA ALA A 71 2.74 -9.74 -0.65
C ALA A 71 1.46 -8.91 -0.65
N SER A 72 0.62 -9.02 0.38
CA SER A 72 -0.59 -8.21 0.52
C SER A 72 -0.28 -6.73 0.67
N LEU A 73 0.72 -6.38 1.49
CA LEU A 73 1.16 -5.00 1.67
C LEU A 73 1.66 -4.39 0.35
N ARG A 74 2.47 -5.14 -0.42
CA ARG A 74 2.95 -4.69 -1.75
C ARG A 74 1.81 -4.50 -2.75
N ARG A 75 0.78 -5.36 -2.74
CA ARG A 75 -0.40 -5.18 -3.59
C ARG A 75 -1.14 -3.89 -3.25
N THR A 76 -1.41 -3.65 -1.97
CA THR A 76 -2.05 -2.40 -1.52
C THR A 76 -1.21 -1.16 -1.84
N ALA A 77 0.11 -1.23 -1.71
CA ALA A 77 1.01 -0.16 -2.16
C ALA A 77 0.88 0.11 -3.68
N GLY A 78 0.77 -0.95 -4.48
CA GLY A 78 0.49 -0.86 -5.92
C GLY A 78 -0.84 -0.19 -6.23
N GLU A 79 -1.92 -0.59 -5.54
CA GLU A 79 -3.26 0.00 -5.69
C GLU A 79 -3.26 1.49 -5.33
N LEU A 80 -2.57 1.89 -4.27
CA LEU A 80 -2.41 3.30 -3.88
C LEU A 80 -1.70 4.13 -4.95
N ARG A 81 -0.66 3.59 -5.59
CA ARG A 81 0.03 4.27 -6.70
C ARG A 81 -0.85 4.42 -7.92
N HIS A 82 -1.64 3.39 -8.24
CA HIS A 82 -2.61 3.47 -9.33
C HIS A 82 -3.66 4.54 -9.05
N ALA A 83 -4.23 4.55 -7.85
CA ALA A 83 -5.18 5.58 -7.44
C ALA A 83 -4.58 7.00 -7.50
N ALA A 84 -3.36 7.19 -6.99
CA ALA A 84 -2.66 8.47 -7.05
C ALA A 84 -2.50 8.96 -8.49
N ARG A 85 -2.07 8.08 -9.40
CA ARG A 85 -1.92 8.39 -10.82
C ARG A 85 -3.25 8.72 -11.48
N ASP A 86 -4.32 7.99 -11.15
CA ASP A 86 -5.65 8.26 -11.71
C ASP A 86 -6.17 9.63 -11.28
N TYR A 87 -5.92 10.03 -10.02
CA TYR A 87 -6.25 11.37 -9.53
C TYR A 87 -5.43 12.47 -10.22
N GLU A 88 -4.13 12.28 -10.41
CA GLU A 88 -3.28 13.24 -11.15
C GLU A 88 -3.76 13.42 -12.60
N LEU A 89 -4.12 12.33 -13.28
CA LEU A 89 -4.65 12.37 -14.63
C LEU A 89 -6.02 13.07 -14.69
N ALA A 90 -6.88 12.82 -13.71
CA ALA A 90 -8.17 13.49 -13.60
C ALA A 90 -8.02 15.00 -13.36
N ASP A 91 -7.09 15.41 -12.49
CA ASP A 91 -6.80 16.82 -12.20
C ASP A 91 -6.22 17.54 -13.43
N ALA A 92 -5.28 16.90 -14.14
CA ALA A 92 -4.74 17.42 -15.39
C ALA A 92 -5.82 17.55 -16.48
N GLY A 93 -6.72 16.57 -16.58
CA GLY A 93 -7.86 16.60 -17.49
C GLY A 93 -8.83 17.75 -17.17
N ALA A 94 -9.13 17.97 -15.89
CA ALA A 94 -9.95 19.10 -15.45
C ALA A 94 -9.28 20.45 -15.76
N ALA A 95 -7.98 20.58 -15.48
CA ALA A 95 -7.22 21.80 -15.76
C ALA A 95 -7.22 22.15 -17.26
N LEU A 96 -7.04 21.15 -18.13
CA LEU A 96 -7.12 21.33 -19.59
C LEU A 96 -8.52 21.76 -20.05
N ALA A 97 -9.58 21.17 -19.48
CA ALA A 97 -10.95 21.55 -19.77
C ALA A 97 -11.21 23.02 -19.40
N PHE A 98 -10.73 23.47 -18.22
CA PHE A 98 -10.85 24.88 -17.83
C PHE A 98 -10.03 25.83 -18.70
N ALA A 99 -8.82 25.44 -19.11
CA ALA A 99 -7.99 26.25 -20.00
C ALA A 99 -8.58 26.39 -21.42
N GLY A 100 -9.34 25.39 -21.89
CA GLY A 100 -10.02 25.41 -23.18
C GLY A 100 -11.35 26.18 -23.19
N VAL A 101 -11.94 26.47 -22.02
CA VAL A 101 -13.15 27.28 -21.90
C VAL A 101 -12.74 28.75 -21.86
N GLY A 102 -12.76 29.42 -23.02
CA GLY A 102 -12.64 30.87 -23.07
C GLY A 102 -13.76 31.51 -22.26
N VAL A 103 -13.41 32.14 -21.14
CA VAL A 103 -14.37 32.90 -20.32
C VAL A 103 -14.86 34.06 -21.18
N PRO A 104 -16.16 34.17 -21.53
CA PRO A 104 -16.65 35.33 -22.25
C PRO A 104 -16.39 36.56 -21.38
N ALA A 105 -15.63 37.53 -21.92
CA ALA A 105 -15.42 38.81 -21.28
C ALA A 105 -16.80 39.44 -21.03
N VAL A 106 -17.18 39.59 -19.76
CA VAL A 106 -18.38 40.32 -19.38
C VAL A 106 -18.15 41.76 -19.85
N PRO A 107 -18.98 42.30 -20.76
CA PRO A 107 -18.83 43.68 -21.18
C PRO A 107 -18.96 44.56 -19.93
N ALA A 108 -17.92 45.34 -19.66
CA ALA A 108 -17.96 46.37 -18.63
C ALA A 108 -19.06 47.35 -19.06
N GLY A 109 -20.23 47.26 -18.43
CA GLY A 109 -21.34 48.18 -18.66
C GLY A 109 -20.85 49.60 -18.44
N GLU A 110 -20.98 50.41 -19.49
CA GLU A 110 -20.74 51.85 -19.46
C GLU A 110 -21.60 52.50 -18.37
N ARG A 111 -20.99 53.42 -17.64
CA ARG A 111 -21.64 54.27 -16.64
C ARG A 111 -22.49 55.34 -17.30
#